data_AF-A0AAU4HRR3-F1
#
_entry.id   AF-A0AAU4HRR3-F1
#
_cell.length_a   1.000
_cell.length_b   1.000
_cell.length_c   1.000
_cell.angle_alpha   90.00
_cell.angle_beta   90.00
_cell.angle_gamma   90.00
#
_symmetry.space_group_name_H-M   'P 1'
#
loop_
_entity.id
_entity.type
_entity.pdbx_description
1 polymer ?
#
loop_
_entity_poly.entity_id
_entity_poly.type
_entity_poly.pdbx_seq_one_letter_code
_entity_poly.pdbx_strand_id
1 'polypeptide(L)'
;MFGVDGTFATHISFLYGYSAGDSQGELQKFHAWLNKDSETSSNMSWVWLVLKKAFPGQSVLWDPGAPRTAEEEDTAVVALLESLEEFIDSREGKGREAQRTDR
;
A
#
# COMPACT_ATOMS: atom_id res chain seq x y z
N MET A 1 -22.03 -14.59 -5.08
CA MET A 1 -21.30 -13.57 -5.87
C MET A 1 -20.25 -13.01 -4.92
N PHE A 2 -19.00 -13.48 -5.01
CA PHE A 2 -17.92 -12.96 -4.17
C PHE A 2 -17.59 -11.55 -4.67
N GLY A 3 -17.74 -10.57 -3.80
CA GLY A 3 -17.70 -9.14 -4.10
C GLY A 3 -16.42 -8.74 -4.83
N VAL A 4 -16.60 -8.07 -5.95
CA VAL A 4 -15.63 -7.19 -6.59
C VAL A 4 -16.43 -5.98 -7.05
N ASP A 5 -16.88 -5.20 -6.07
CA ASP A 5 -17.43 -3.86 -6.31
C ASP A 5 -16.31 -2.84 -6.59
N GLY A 6 -15.04 -3.30 -6.57
CA GLY A 6 -13.87 -2.47 -6.87
C GLY A 6 -13.45 -1.55 -5.72
N THR A 7 -14.13 -1.62 -4.57
CA THR A 7 -13.86 -0.73 -3.43
C THR A 7 -12.46 -0.95 -2.86
N PHE A 8 -11.95 0.07 -2.17
CA PHE A 8 -10.69 0.02 -1.47
C PHE A 8 -10.67 -1.12 -0.42
N ALA A 9 -11.79 -1.30 0.29
CA ALA A 9 -11.96 -2.37 1.27
C ALA A 9 -11.84 -3.79 0.66
N THR A 10 -12.36 -3.98 -0.55
CA THR A 10 -12.23 -5.26 -1.28
C THR A 10 -10.76 -5.55 -1.61
N HIS A 11 -10.01 -4.56 -2.09
CA HIS A 11 -8.58 -4.71 -2.39
C HIS A 11 -7.74 -5.01 -1.13
N ILE A 12 -8.03 -4.32 -0.01
CA ILE A 12 -7.39 -4.60 1.27
C ILE A 12 -7.64 -6.04 1.72
N SER A 13 -8.90 -6.49 1.63
CA SER A 13 -9.29 -7.83 2.04
C SER A 13 -8.56 -8.90 1.23
N PHE A 14 -8.41 -8.69 -0.07
CA PHE A 14 -7.60 -9.54 -0.95
C PHE A 14 -6.13 -9.59 -0.49
N LEU A 15 -5.50 -8.44 -0.21
CA LEU A 15 -4.10 -8.38 0.21
C LEU A 15 -3.85 -9.05 1.58
N TYR A 16 -4.78 -8.91 2.52
CA TYR A 16 -4.71 -9.66 3.78
C TYR A 16 -4.88 -11.17 3.57
N GLY A 17 -5.78 -11.59 2.68
CA GLY A 17 -5.94 -12.99 2.28
C GLY A 17 -4.67 -13.55 1.64
N TYR A 18 -4.05 -12.79 0.74
CA TYR A 18 -2.75 -13.12 0.14
C TYR A 18 -1.67 -13.25 1.21
N SER A 19 -1.56 -12.27 2.11
CA SER A 19 -0.54 -12.25 3.16
C SER A 19 -0.68 -13.41 4.15
N ALA A 20 -1.87 -13.96 4.36
CA ALA A 20 -2.07 -15.10 5.24
C ALA A 20 -1.41 -16.38 4.71
N GLY A 21 -1.25 -16.51 3.38
CA GLY A 21 -0.53 -17.61 2.74
C GLY A 21 0.94 -17.29 2.42
N ASP A 22 1.37 -16.05 2.61
CA ASP A 22 2.69 -15.59 2.20
C ASP A 22 3.74 -15.78 3.29
N SER A 23 4.51 -16.87 3.16
CA SER A 23 5.67 -17.15 4.03
C SER A 23 6.82 -16.15 3.90
N GLN A 24 6.89 -15.39 2.80
CA GLN A 24 7.97 -14.43 2.56
C GLN A 24 7.72 -13.07 3.22
N GLY A 25 6.50 -12.82 3.71
CA GLY A 25 6.14 -11.61 4.44
C GLY A 25 6.19 -10.33 3.60
N GLU A 26 5.75 -10.39 2.35
CA GLU A 26 5.79 -9.28 1.40
C GLU A 26 4.97 -8.09 1.86
N LEU A 27 3.80 -8.33 2.47
CA LEU A 27 2.98 -7.23 3.00
C LEU A 27 3.65 -6.54 4.19
N GLN A 28 4.41 -7.27 5.02
CA GLN A 28 5.22 -6.69 6.10
C GLN A 28 6.38 -5.87 5.53
N LYS A 29 7.02 -6.32 4.44
CA LYS A 29 8.08 -5.55 3.76
C LYS A 29 7.52 -4.27 3.12
N PHE A 30 6.35 -4.35 2.50
CA PHE A 30 5.62 -3.20 1.97
C PHE A 30 5.29 -2.19 3.07
N HIS A 31 4.77 -2.68 4.20
CA HIS A 31 4.50 -1.84 5.37
C HIS A 31 5.76 -1.15 5.89
N ALA A 32 6.87 -1.88 6.02
CA ALA A 32 8.14 -1.31 6.43
C ALA A 32 8.70 -0.29 5.41
N TRP A 33 8.45 -0.48 4.12
CA TRP A 33 8.82 0.46 3.07
C TRP A 33 8.01 1.76 3.17
N LEU A 34 6.68 1.68 3.27
CA LEU A 34 5.80 2.86 3.45
C LEU A 34 6.20 3.71 4.66
N ASN A 35 6.61 3.09 5.77
CA ASN A 35 7.04 3.81 6.97
C ASN A 35 8.37 4.55 6.80
N LYS A 36 9.26 4.09 5.91
CA LYS A 36 10.56 4.76 5.68
C LYS A 36 10.37 6.12 5.00
N ASP A 37 9.40 6.20 4.10
CA ASP A 37 9.11 7.41 3.34
C ASP A 37 8.17 8.35 4.09
N SER A 38 7.54 7.88 5.17
CA SER A 38 6.76 8.75 6.05
C SER A 38 7.67 9.44 7.08
N GLU A 39 7.70 10.77 7.10
CA GLU A 39 8.38 11.58 8.13
C GLU A 39 7.86 11.30 9.56
N THR A 40 6.76 10.56 9.69
CA THR A 40 6.14 10.20 10.95
C THR A 40 6.60 8.81 11.37
N SER A 41 7.48 8.72 12.37
CA SER A 41 7.98 7.46 12.97
C SER A 41 6.93 6.69 13.78
N SER A 42 5.65 6.80 13.41
CA SER A 42 4.54 6.14 14.08
C SER A 42 4.28 4.78 13.43
N ASN A 43 4.14 3.72 14.23
CA ASN A 43 3.74 2.36 13.84
C ASN A 43 2.29 2.28 13.30
N MET A 44 1.91 3.19 12.40
CA MET A 44 0.58 3.23 11.79
C MET A 44 0.42 2.06 10.83
N SER A 45 -0.80 1.56 10.66
CA SER A 45 -1.07 0.49 9.70
C SER A 45 -0.70 0.94 8.27
N TRP A 46 -0.27 0.00 7.43
CA TRP A 46 0.00 0.29 6.01
C TRP A 46 -1.24 0.84 5.29
N VAL A 47 -2.44 0.39 5.68
CA VAL A 47 -3.71 0.89 5.13
C VAL A 47 -3.87 2.38 5.40
N TRP A 48 -3.62 2.79 6.64
CA TRP A 48 -3.68 4.20 7.02
C TRP A 48 -2.63 5.04 6.27
N LEU A 49 -1.42 4.50 6.07
CA LEU A 49 -0.35 5.20 5.33
C LEU A 49 -0.71 5.41 3.86
N VAL A 50 -1.32 4.41 3.21
CA VAL A 50 -1.85 4.52 1.84
C VAL A 50 -2.94 5.60 1.78
N LEU A 51 -3.89 5.60 2.72
CA LEU A 51 -4.95 6.62 2.76
C LEU A 51 -4.42 8.03 3.04
N LYS A 52 -3.37 8.15 3.87
CA LYS A 52 -2.68 9.43 4.09
C LYS A 52 -2.04 9.95 2.81
N LYS A 53 -1.43 9.08 2.00
CA LYS A 53 -0.87 9.41 0.68
C LYS A 53 -1.96 9.82 -0.30
N ALA A 54 -3.10 9.11 -0.30
CA ALA A 54 -4.24 9.38 -1.16
C ALA A 54 -4.91 10.74 -0.87
N PHE A 55 -5.01 11.11 0.42
CA PHE A 55 -5.77 12.29 0.85
C PHE A 55 -4.93 13.26 1.71
N PRO A 56 -3.90 13.90 1.12
CA PRO A 56 -3.03 14.80 1.88
C PRO A 56 -3.85 15.96 2.47
N GLY A 57 -3.75 16.15 3.79
CA GLY A 57 -4.47 17.20 4.52
C GLY A 57 -5.92 16.87 4.92
N GLN A 58 -6.48 15.74 4.46
CA GLN A 58 -7.86 15.36 4.79
C GLN A 58 -7.89 14.21 5.80
N SER A 59 -7.50 14.51 7.04
CA SER A 59 -7.30 13.50 8.09
C SER A 59 -8.53 12.62 8.39
N VAL A 60 -9.74 13.10 8.12
CA VAL A 60 -10.99 12.32 8.26
C VAL A 60 -11.01 11.11 7.33
N LEU A 61 -10.43 11.22 6.13
CA LEU A 61 -10.40 10.15 5.13
C LEU A 61 -9.28 9.12 5.36
N TRP A 62 -8.41 9.35 6.35
CA TRP A 62 -7.32 8.42 6.69
C TRP A 62 -7.81 7.22 7.51
N ASP A 63 -9.00 7.31 8.10
CA ASP A 63 -9.65 6.16 8.74
C ASP A 63 -10.18 5.21 7.65
N PRO A 64 -9.76 3.93 7.63
CA PRO A 64 -10.28 2.94 6.70
C PRO A 64 -11.80 2.80 6.72
N GLY A 65 -12.44 3.04 7.88
CA GLY A 65 -13.89 2.96 8.05
C GLY A 65 -14.66 4.25 7.72
N ALA A 66 -13.97 5.33 7.32
CA ALA A 66 -14.64 6.56 6.92
C ALA A 66 -15.50 6.34 5.67
N PRO A 67 -16.73 6.89 5.61
CA PRO A 67 -17.53 6.86 4.40
C PRO A 67 -16.82 7.68 3.32
N ARG A 68 -16.76 7.13 2.10
CA ARG A 68 -16.15 7.75 0.93
C ARG A 68 -17.16 7.85 -0.22
N THR A 69 -17.02 8.88 -1.05
CA THR A 69 -17.70 8.92 -2.35
C THR A 69 -17.06 7.93 -3.31
N ALA A 70 -17.68 7.72 -4.48
CA ALA A 70 -17.12 6.85 -5.51
C ALA A 70 -15.74 7.35 -6.00
N GLU A 71 -15.59 8.66 -6.15
CA GLU A 71 -14.34 9.29 -6.59
C GLU A 71 -13.24 9.16 -5.52
N GLU A 72 -13.61 9.23 -4.25
CA GLU A 72 -12.69 9.00 -3.13
C GLU A 72 -12.26 7.53 -3.05
N GLU A 73 -13.20 6.58 -3.22
CA GLU A 73 -12.86 5.16 -3.31
C GLU A 73 -11.87 4.88 -4.46
N ASP A 74 -12.12 5.44 -5.66
CA ASP A 74 -11.21 5.31 -6.80
C ASP A 74 -9.82 5.90 -6.49
N THR A 75 -9.78 7.07 -5.85
CA THR A 75 -8.52 7.71 -5.44
C THR A 75 -7.74 6.84 -4.46
N ALA A 76 -8.42 6.21 -3.50
CA ALA A 76 -7.79 5.32 -2.53
C ALA A 76 -7.24 4.04 -3.19
N VAL A 77 -7.97 3.47 -4.15
CA VAL A 77 -7.53 2.30 -4.93
C VAL A 77 -6.33 2.64 -5.79
N VAL A 78 -6.34 3.77 -6.50
CA VAL A 78 -5.20 4.23 -7.31
C VAL A 78 -3.96 4.40 -6.43
N ALA A 79 -4.09 5.09 -5.29
CA ALA A 79 -2.98 5.28 -4.36
C ALA A 79 -2.41 3.96 -3.81
N LEU A 80 -3.26 2.94 -3.60
CA LEU A 80 -2.81 1.60 -3.22
C LEU A 80 -1.97 0.95 -4.32
N LEU A 81 -2.48 0.95 -5.55
CA LEU A 81 -1.83 0.32 -6.69
C LEU A 81 -0.49 1.00 -7.02
N GLU A 82 -0.47 2.33 -7.07
CA GLU A 82 0.75 3.10 -7.29
C GLU A 82 1.79 2.84 -6.20
N SER A 83 1.37 2.76 -4.93
CA SER A 83 2.30 2.45 -3.84
C SER A 83 2.89 1.03 -3.94
N LEU A 84 2.09 0.06 -4.39
CA LEU A 84 2.56 -1.31 -4.61
C LEU A 84 3.54 -1.38 -5.80
N GLU A 85 3.25 -0.67 -6.89
CA GLU A 85 4.13 -0.56 -8.05
C GLU A 85 5.47 0.08 -7.67
N GLU A 86 5.45 1.23 -6.99
CA GLU A 86 6.64 1.90 -6.47
C GLU A 86 7.48 0.99 -5.56
N PHE A 87 6.82 0.22 -4.69
CA PHE A 87 7.49 -0.75 -3.82
C PHE A 87 8.19 -1.85 -4.62
N ILE A 88 7.53 -2.41 -5.63
CA ILE A 88 8.11 -3.46 -6.50
C ILE A 88 9.32 -2.88 -7.26
N ASP A 89 9.16 -1.72 -7.88
CA ASP A 89 10.21 -1.04 -8.64
C ASP A 89 11.42 -0.70 -7.77
N SER A 90 11.20 -0.25 -6.53
CA SER A 90 12.28 0.05 -5.58
C SER A 90 13.16 -1.17 -5.25
N ARG A 91 12.64 -2.38 -5.44
CA ARG A 91 13.39 -3.64 -5.23
C ARG A 91 14.11 -4.07 -6.50
N GLU A 92 13.47 -3.92 -7.66
CA GLU A 92 14.09 -4.25 -8.95
C GLU A 92 15.25 -3.30 -9.29
N GLY A 93 15.14 -2.02 -8.93
CA GLY A 93 16.22 -1.04 -9.05
C GLY A 93 17.47 -1.42 -8.27
N LYS A 94 17.30 -1.98 -7.06
CA LYS A 94 18.40 -2.51 -6.23
C LYS A 94 19.01 -3.79 -6.81
N GLY A 95 18.20 -4.61 -7.48
CA GLY A 95 18.65 -5.83 -8.15
C GLY A 95 19.60 -5.58 -9.33
N ARG A 96 19.45 -4.45 -10.05
CA ARG A 96 20.31 -4.11 -11.21
C ARG A 96 21.66 -3.52 -10.83
N GLU A 97 21.79 -2.87 -9.67
CA GLU A 97 23.08 -2.33 -9.19
C GLU A 97 23.97 -3.43 -8.58
N ALA A 98 23.39 -4.42 -7.89
CA ALA A 98 24.12 -5.53 -7.31
C ALA A 98 24.78 -6.46 -8.35
N GLN A 99 24.34 -6.43 -9.62
CA GLN A 99 24.96 -7.20 -10.72
C GLN A 99 26.06 -6.45 -11.49
N ARG A 100 26.28 -5.15 -11.21
CA ARG A 100 27.30 -4.34 -11.92
C ARG A 100 28.64 -4.25 -11.20
N THR A 101 28.74 -4.75 -9.97
CA THR A 101 29.95 -4.68 -9.13
C THR A 101 30.82 -5.93 -9.18
N ASP A 102 30.47 -6.92 -10.01
CA ASP A 102 31.18 -8.20 -10.12
C ASP A 102 31.76 -8.44 -11.54
N ARG A 103 32.34 -7.39 -12.16
CA ARG A 103 33.00 -7.51 -13.46
C ARG A 103 34.33 -6.79 -13.55
#